data_AF-A0A1Y2AXY8-F1
#
_entry.id   AF-A0A1Y2AXY8-F1
#
_cell.length_a   1.000
_cell.length_b   1.000
_cell.length_c   1.000
_cell.angle_alpha   90.00
_cell.angle_beta   90.00
_cell.angle_gamma   90.00
#
_symmetry.space_group_name_H-M   'P 1'
#
loop_
_entity.id
_entity.type
_entity.pdbx_description
1 polymer ?
#
loop_
_entity_poly.entity_id
_entity_poly.type
_entity_poly.pdbx_seq_one_letter_code
_entity_poly.pdbx_strand_id
1 'polypeptide(L)' 'MSDKSEEQQFTIQPHPAKTNNPSDLTSEPAEHGGLQSASANAYNARGPHVPTKEIAQGLEKPKTHDELKAEAAKLNS' A
#
# COMPACT_ATOMS: atom_id res chain seq x y z
N MET A 1 -22.19 51.43 15.42
CA MET A 1 -21.51 50.13 15.61
C MET A 1 -22.09 49.21 14.57
N SER A 2 -21.40 49.03 13.44
CA SER A 2 -21.82 48.09 12.39
C SER A 2 -20.65 47.15 12.18
N ASP A 3 -20.56 46.15 13.06
CA ASP A 3 -19.66 45.02 12.89
C ASP A 3 -20.12 44.28 11.63
N LYS A 4 -19.42 44.51 10.52
CA LYS A 4 -19.53 43.69 9.33
C LYS A 4 -18.88 42.36 9.67
N SER A 5 -19.67 41.43 10.19
CA SER A 5 -19.30 40.03 10.32
C SER A 5 -19.13 39.46 8.91
N GLU A 6 -17.93 39.60 8.34
CA GLU A 6 -17.58 38.91 7.10
C GLU A 6 -17.68 37.40 7.36
N GLU A 7 -18.69 36.77 6.76
CA GLU A 7 -18.91 35.33 6.86
C GLU A 7 -17.68 34.58 6.36
N GLN A 8 -17.31 33.48 7.04
CA GLN A 8 -16.12 32.71 6.70
C GLN A 8 -16.27 32.10 5.29
N GLN A 9 -15.50 32.65 4.32
CA GLN A 9 -15.48 32.16 2.95
C GLN A 9 -14.44 31.04 2.80
N PHE A 10 -14.85 29.92 2.22
CA PHE A 10 -13.97 28.83 1.82
C PHE A 10 -13.84 28.82 0.30
N THR A 11 -12.61 28.90 -0.21
CA THR A 11 -12.33 28.78 -1.64
C THR A 11 -11.98 27.35 -1.99
N ILE A 12 -12.65 26.79 -2.98
CA ILE A 12 -12.26 25.50 -3.57
C ILE A 12 -11.02 25.71 -4.45
N GLN A 13 -10.04 24.82 -4.30
CA GLN A 13 -8.90 24.79 -5.22
C GLN A 13 -9.34 24.13 -6.54
N PRO A 14 -8.78 24.56 -7.68
CA PRO A 14 -9.09 23.93 -8.96
C PRO A 14 -8.67 22.45 -8.94
N HIS A 15 -9.46 21.60 -9.62
CA HIS A 15 -9.10 20.21 -9.80
C HIS A 15 -7.79 20.10 -10.62
N PRO A 16 -6.84 19.22 -10.22
CA PRO A 16 -5.56 19.07 -10.93
C PRO A 16 -5.73 18.65 -12.39
N ALA A 17 -6.70 17.78 -12.67
CA ALA A 17 -7.02 17.36 -14.03
C ALA A 17 -8.05 18.31 -14.64
N LYS A 18 -7.65 19.04 -15.69
CA LYS A 18 -8.54 19.91 -16.47
C LYS A 18 -9.26 19.17 -17.59
N THR A 19 -8.84 17.94 -17.91
CA THR A 19 -9.43 17.11 -18.97
C THR A 19 -9.65 15.66 -18.51
N ASN A 20 -10.45 14.90 -19.26
CA ASN A 20 -10.64 13.45 -19.07
C ASN A 20 -9.48 12.65 -19.72
N ASN A 21 -8.24 13.09 -19.51
CA ASN A 21 -7.05 12.39 -19.93
C ASN A 21 -6.31 11.90 -18.67
N PRO A 22 -6.07 10.59 -18.49
CA PRO A 22 -5.37 10.07 -17.33
C PRO A 22 -3.92 10.58 -17.21
N SER A 23 -3.36 11.12 -18.30
CA SER A 23 -2.03 11.74 -18.30
C SER A 23 -2.00 13.11 -17.62
N ASP A 24 -3.14 13.79 -17.45
CA ASP A 24 -3.18 15.09 -16.76
C ASP A 24 -2.89 14.96 -15.25
N LEU A 25 -3.15 13.77 -14.69
CA LEU A 25 -2.86 13.44 -13.30
C LEU A 25 -1.36 13.15 -13.05
N THR A 26 -0.55 13.03 -14.09
CA THR A 26 0.88 12.70 -13.96
C THR A 26 1.77 13.94 -13.83
N SER A 27 1.17 15.13 -13.69
CA SER A 27 1.91 16.38 -13.45
C SER A 27 2.38 16.38 -12.00
N GLU A 28 3.69 16.17 -11.81
CA GLU A 28 4.48 16.09 -10.56
C GLU A 28 4.49 14.73 -9.81
N PRO A 29 5.25 13.73 -10.29
CA PRO A 29 5.65 12.58 -9.48
C PRO A 29 7.06 12.83 -8.93
N ALA A 30 7.19 13.55 -7.81
CA ALA A 30 8.47 13.60 -7.11
C ALA A 30 8.35 13.59 -5.58
N GLU A 31 7.35 14.25 -4.99
CA GLU A 31 7.37 14.50 -3.54
C GLU A 31 6.37 13.71 -2.70
N HIS A 32 5.35 13.09 -3.31
CA HIS A 32 4.32 12.37 -2.56
C HIS A 32 4.15 10.92 -3.05
N GLY A 33 4.23 9.99 -2.09
CA GLY A 33 4.27 8.55 -2.33
C GLY A 33 3.07 8.01 -3.11
N GLY A 34 3.25 6.83 -3.70
CA GLY A 34 2.26 6.16 -4.55
C GLY A 34 2.94 5.20 -5.54
N LEU A 35 2.17 4.59 -6.44
CA LEU A 35 2.70 3.66 -7.47
C LEU A 35 3.68 4.32 -8.45
N GLN A 36 3.66 5.65 -8.55
CA GLN A 36 4.59 6.44 -9.38
C GLN A 36 5.80 6.95 -8.59
N SER A 37 5.87 6.68 -7.28
CA SER A 37 7.00 7.08 -6.44
C SER A 37 8.23 6.25 -6.77
N ALA A 38 9.35 6.93 -7.06
CA ALA A 38 10.63 6.28 -7.33
C ALA A 38 11.14 5.39 -6.16
N SER A 39 10.61 5.58 -4.94
CA SER A 39 10.94 4.76 -3.78
C SER A 39 10.29 3.38 -3.76
N ALA A 40 9.17 3.17 -4.48
CA ALA A 40 8.39 1.93 -4.49
C ALA A 40 8.53 1.17 -5.82
N ASN A 41 9.73 1.18 -6.40
CA ASN A 41 10.01 0.45 -7.64
C ASN A 41 10.00 -1.06 -7.39
N ALA A 42 8.92 -1.75 -7.78
CA ALA A 42 8.80 -3.22 -7.73
C ALA A 42 9.97 -3.93 -8.43
N TYR A 43 10.56 -3.28 -9.44
CA TYR A 43 11.71 -3.80 -10.21
C TYR A 43 13.07 -3.63 -9.52
N ASN A 44 13.16 -2.77 -8.49
CA ASN A 44 14.37 -2.55 -7.69
C ASN A 44 14.26 -3.20 -6.30
N ALA A 45 13.19 -3.97 -6.03
CA ALA A 45 13.07 -4.73 -4.81
C ALA A 45 14.16 -5.81 -4.74
N ARG A 46 14.67 -6.08 -3.54
CA ARG A 46 15.55 -7.24 -3.33
C ARG A 46 14.83 -8.49 -3.83
N GLY A 47 15.56 -9.38 -4.49
CA GLY A 47 15.02 -10.68 -4.89
C GLY A 47 14.49 -11.49 -3.69
N PRO A 48 13.83 -12.64 -3.94
CA PRO A 48 13.28 -13.47 -2.88
C PRO A 48 14.31 -13.71 -1.78
N HIS A 49 13.95 -13.38 -0.53
CA HIS A 49 14.85 -13.57 0.60
C HIS A 49 15.06 -15.06 0.85
N VAL A 50 16.31 -15.53 0.72
CA VAL A 50 16.70 -16.89 1.10
C VAL A 50 17.12 -16.86 2.57
N PRO A 51 16.41 -17.57 3.49
CA PRO A 51 16.75 -17.57 4.90
C PRO A 51 18.16 -18.13 5.16
N THR A 52 18.82 -17.64 6.22
CA THR A 52 20.09 -18.22 6.67
C THR A 52 19.87 -19.59 7.32
N LYS A 53 20.94 -20.37 7.51
CA LYS A 53 20.85 -21.74 8.05
C LYS A 53 20.23 -21.79 9.44
N GLU A 54 20.49 -20.79 10.27
CA GLU A 54 19.95 -20.67 11.62
C GLU A 54 18.42 -20.50 11.59
N ILE A 55 17.93 -19.64 10.69
CA ILE A 55 16.48 -19.41 10.51
C ILE A 55 15.82 -20.66 9.94
N ALA A 56 16.43 -21.28 8.93
CA ALA A 56 15.88 -22.48 8.31
C ALA A 56 15.75 -23.66 9.28
N GLN A 57 16.66 -23.80 10.25
CA GLN A 57 16.63 -24.85 11.27
C GLN A 57 15.63 -24.59 12.40
N GLY A 58 15.30 -23.32 12.67
CA GLY A 58 14.29 -22.94 13.64
C GLY A 58 12.85 -23.07 13.14
N LEU A 59 12.65 -23.32 11.84
CA LEU A 59 11.34 -23.54 11.26
C LEU A 59 10.83 -24.95 11.58
N GLU A 60 9.54 -25.06 11.86
CA GLU A 60 8.87 -26.33 12.02
C GLU A 60 8.92 -27.16 10.73
N LYS A 61 8.92 -28.48 10.87
CA LYS A 61 8.83 -29.37 9.70
C LYS A 61 7.44 -29.24 9.08
N PRO A 62 7.34 -29.24 7.74
CA PRO A 62 6.04 -29.23 7.09
C PRO A 62 5.24 -30.45 7.54
N LYS A 63 4.01 -30.20 8.00
CA LYS A 63 3.06 -31.26 8.36
C LYS A 63 2.68 -32.06 7.12
N THR A 64 2.34 -33.31 7.32
CA THR A 64 1.82 -34.18 6.26
C THR A 64 0.41 -33.74 5.85
N HIS A 65 -0.02 -34.16 4.65
CA HIS A 65 -1.34 -33.82 4.12
C HIS A 65 -2.48 -34.22 5.07
N ASP A 66 -2.40 -35.40 5.68
CA ASP A 66 -3.44 -35.92 6.56
C ASP A 66 -3.51 -35.16 7.90
N GLU A 67 -2.36 -34.74 8.43
CA GLU A 67 -2.28 -33.90 9.63
C GLU A 67 -2.92 -32.52 9.39
N LEU A 68 -2.65 -31.90 8.23
CA LEU A 68 -3.25 -30.62 7.84
C LEU A 68 -4.78 -30.72 7.71
N LYS A 69 -5.28 -31.83 7.16
CA LYS A 69 -6.72 -32.06 7.01
C LYS A 69 -7.41 -32.22 8.37
N ALA A 70 -6.79 -32.92 9.32
CA ALA A 70 -7.32 -33.08 10.66
C ALA A 70 -7.34 -31.76 11.45
N GLU A 71 -6.28 -30.95 11.34
CA GLU A 71 -6.20 -29.64 11.98
C GLU A 71 -7.23 -28.66 11.40
N ALA A 72 -7.44 -28.67 10.09
CA ALA A 72 -8.47 -27.87 9.44
C ALA A 72 -9.89 -28.25 9.93
N ALA A 73 -10.17 -29.54 10.14
CA ALA A 73 -11.44 -29.99 10.71
C ALA A 73 -11.62 -29.54 12.16
N LYS A 74 -10.54 -29.57 12.96
CA LYS A 74 -10.54 -29.10 14.36
C LYS A 74 -10.73 -27.58 14.47
N LEU A 75 -10.25 -26.79 13.51
CA LEU A 75 -10.36 -25.33 13.54
C LEU A 75 -11.77 -24.84 13.16
N ASN A 76 -12.49 -25.61 12.33
CA ASN A 76 -13.83 -25.25 11.84
C ASN A 76 -14.98 -25.84 12.68
N SER A 77 -14.69 -26.30 13.91
CA SER A 77 -15.69 -26.76 14.88
C SER A 77 -16.05 -25.66 15.86
#